data_AF-A0A3A2Z9Z3-F1
#
_entry.id   AF-A0A3A2Z9Z3-F1
#
_cell.length_a   1.000
_cell.length_b   1.000
_cell.length_c   1.000
_cell.angle_alpha   90.00
_cell.angle_beta   90.00
_cell.angle_gamma   90.00
#
_symmetry.space_group_name_H-M   'P 1'
#
loop_
_entity.id
_entity.type
_entity.pdbx_description
1 polymer ?
#
loop_
_entity_poly.entity_id
_entity_poly.type
_entity_poly.pdbx_seq_one_letter_code
_entity_poly.pdbx_strand_id
1 'polypeptide(L)'
;MPRQPYHRTKVFGMQILLKIGIIYLTSSLVSIYTPCSQSFANDLKASTNISLYTAVHMIYIEKKLVSETSEFSHILLIHALYHRMWEVGENFRRPLSFWNPTAKKQSLDSAIPSGSVWLPGIPSYSKWRNSACDCLDILHWAANSTIAQAAGMEHPTVLHLHASRLVLLTPFREIRSLATSLAQEKIRWGEHQRTIEWHYIERWVKHDQYKARLAIIHAGTTLWHVRRYSTNAFHEPGAVFLAVLTLWAYGYCNRQIMQYSNSHSESSDPSLIHLDRPCDDELVQLFVRQGQNMEGNVSGVGDICSSNGPEKVLRLGCETLSGLTSWGISKRFITILKSLAELVSHDSVRANSGPNANGMDIGI
;
A
#
# COMPACT_ATOMS: atom_id res chain seq x y z
N MET A 1 11.24 -7.29 -44.79
CA MET A 1 10.48 -7.28 -43.52
C MET A 1 11.46 -7.17 -42.35
N PRO A 2 11.51 -6.05 -41.62
CA PRO A 2 12.49 -5.87 -40.56
C PRO A 2 12.00 -6.53 -39.27
N ARG A 3 12.88 -7.32 -38.65
CA ARG A 3 12.68 -7.98 -37.35
C ARG A 3 12.67 -6.93 -36.24
N GLN A 4 11.64 -6.94 -35.39
CA GLN A 4 11.63 -6.15 -34.17
C GLN A 4 12.60 -6.75 -33.12
N PRO A 5 13.36 -5.92 -32.38
CA PRO A 5 14.23 -6.39 -31.32
C PRO A 5 13.48 -6.57 -30.00
N TYR A 6 13.78 -7.68 -29.31
CA TYR A 6 13.39 -7.97 -27.94
C TYR A 6 13.82 -6.83 -26.98
N HIS A 7 12.85 -6.08 -26.46
CA HIS A 7 13.08 -5.17 -25.33
C HIS A 7 13.17 -5.97 -24.02
N ARG A 8 14.40 -6.37 -23.66
CA ARG A 8 14.76 -6.64 -22.26
C ARG A 8 14.87 -5.30 -21.53
N THR A 9 13.78 -4.81 -20.97
CA THR A 9 13.80 -3.60 -20.14
C THR A 9 14.15 -3.97 -18.70
N LYS A 10 15.32 -3.49 -18.28
CA LYS A 10 15.97 -3.59 -16.97
C LYS A 10 14.99 -3.40 -15.79
N VAL A 11 14.64 -4.49 -15.11
CA VAL A 11 14.05 -4.48 -13.75
C VAL A 11 15.19 -4.38 -12.73
N PHE A 12 15.85 -3.21 -12.64
CA PHE A 12 17.01 -3.00 -11.77
C PHE A 12 16.76 -2.06 -10.58
N GLY A 13 15.54 -1.52 -10.42
CA GLY A 13 15.23 -0.54 -9.37
C GLY A 13 14.56 -1.09 -8.10
N MET A 14 13.97 -2.29 -8.15
CA MET A 14 13.14 -2.81 -7.04
C MET A 14 13.86 -3.84 -6.16
N GLN A 15 15.05 -4.28 -6.58
CA GLN A 15 15.94 -4.99 -5.72
C GLN A 15 16.46 -4.10 -4.59
N ILE A 16 16.40 -2.77 -4.64
CA ILE A 16 17.07 -1.93 -3.64
C ILE A 16 16.26 -1.72 -2.35
N LEU A 17 14.92 -1.71 -2.34
CA LEU A 17 14.20 -1.61 -1.06
C LEU A 17 14.00 -2.98 -0.37
N LEU A 18 13.99 -4.07 -1.15
CA LEU A 18 14.00 -5.44 -0.63
C LEU A 18 15.41 -5.97 -0.35
N LYS A 19 16.44 -5.57 -1.13
CA LYS A 19 17.84 -5.89 -0.80
C LYS A 19 18.44 -4.92 0.22
N ILE A 20 18.08 -3.65 0.31
CA ILE A 20 18.62 -2.81 1.41
C ILE A 20 18.06 -3.29 2.77
N GLY A 21 16.79 -3.74 2.83
CA GLY A 21 16.23 -4.31 4.06
C GLY A 21 16.70 -5.74 4.36
N ILE A 22 16.81 -6.62 3.36
CA ILE A 22 17.12 -8.04 3.58
C ILE A 22 18.61 -8.38 3.37
N ILE A 23 19.35 -7.71 2.47
CA ILE A 23 20.78 -8.01 2.25
C ILE A 23 21.70 -7.41 3.31
N TYR A 24 21.35 -6.29 3.94
CA TYR A 24 22.16 -5.81 5.09
C TYR A 24 22.03 -6.71 6.33
N LEU A 25 20.96 -7.51 6.45
CA LEU A 25 20.77 -8.45 7.56
C LEU A 25 21.28 -9.86 7.28
N THR A 26 21.55 -10.25 6.03
CA THR A 26 22.09 -11.58 5.69
C THR A 26 23.60 -11.62 5.45
N SER A 27 24.32 -10.50 5.58
CA SER A 27 25.78 -10.47 5.30
C SER A 27 26.63 -9.73 6.34
N SER A 28 26.09 -9.44 7.52
CA SER A 28 26.88 -8.92 8.65
C SER A 28 26.33 -9.42 9.99
N LEU A 29 26.38 -10.74 10.19
CA LEU A 29 26.41 -11.35 11.52
C LEU A 29 27.58 -12.34 11.56
N VAL A 30 28.79 -11.79 11.44
CA VAL A 30 29.99 -12.41 12.00
C VAL A 30 30.14 -11.82 13.40
N SER A 31 29.98 -12.71 14.39
CA SER A 31 30.51 -12.64 15.76
C SER A 31 30.55 -11.26 16.44
N ILE A 32 29.62 -11.03 17.38
CA ILE A 32 29.88 -10.17 18.54
C ILE A 32 29.68 -11.02 19.78
N TYR A 33 30.74 -11.74 20.16
CA TYR A 33 30.96 -12.16 21.54
C TYR A 33 31.63 -10.99 22.26
N THR A 34 31.02 -10.48 23.32
CA THR A 34 31.72 -9.73 24.37
C THR A 34 31.34 -10.32 25.73
N PRO A 35 32.30 -10.71 26.58
CA PRO A 35 32.04 -11.49 27.79
C PRO A 35 31.92 -10.59 29.02
N CYS A 36 30.82 -10.72 29.77
CA CYS A 36 30.69 -10.40 31.20
C CYS A 36 29.26 -10.85 31.57
N SER A 37 28.96 -11.82 32.43
CA SER A 37 29.58 -12.31 33.67
C SER A 37 29.01 -13.71 33.98
N GLN A 38 29.81 -14.55 34.63
CA GLN A 38 29.67 -16.00 34.82
C GLN A 38 28.53 -16.50 35.75
N SER A 39 27.32 -15.94 35.70
CA SER A 39 26.19 -16.46 36.52
C SER A 39 24.95 -16.95 35.76
N PHE A 40 24.93 -16.93 34.42
CA PHE A 40 23.76 -17.32 33.61
C PHE A 40 23.75 -18.79 33.16
N ALA A 41 24.65 -19.63 33.65
CA ALA A 41 24.83 -20.99 33.13
C ALA A 41 23.74 -22.01 33.55
N ASN A 42 22.82 -21.65 34.46
CA ASN A 42 21.86 -22.60 35.03
C ASN A 42 20.40 -22.46 34.53
N ASP A 43 20.07 -21.41 33.75
CA ASP A 43 18.70 -21.20 33.23
C ASP A 43 18.52 -21.57 31.75
N LEU A 44 19.51 -22.20 31.09
CA LEU A 44 19.35 -22.79 29.77
C LEU A 44 18.54 -24.11 29.83
N LYS A 45 17.32 -24.08 30.38
CA LYS A 45 16.29 -25.06 30.05
C LYS A 45 15.82 -24.74 28.63
N ALA A 46 16.49 -25.34 27.65
CA ALA A 46 16.06 -25.51 26.26
C ALA A 46 15.05 -24.46 25.77
N SER A 47 15.46 -23.19 25.63
CA SER A 47 14.73 -22.26 24.78
C SER A 47 14.84 -22.83 23.37
N THR A 48 13.81 -23.54 22.90
CA THR A 48 13.75 -23.98 21.52
C THR A 48 13.83 -22.73 20.67
N ASN A 49 14.96 -22.49 20.01
CA ASN A 49 15.13 -21.37 19.10
C ASN A 49 14.13 -21.56 17.95
N ILE A 50 12.95 -20.95 18.08
CA ILE A 50 11.90 -21.03 17.07
C ILE A 50 12.36 -20.22 15.86
N SER A 51 12.49 -20.89 14.73
CA SER A 51 12.86 -20.23 13.48
C SER A 51 11.76 -19.26 13.02
N LEU A 52 12.12 -18.22 12.26
CA LEU A 52 11.13 -17.32 11.64
C LEU A 52 10.12 -18.10 10.77
N TYR A 53 10.57 -19.15 10.08
CA TYR A 53 9.70 -20.03 9.30
C TYR A 53 8.64 -20.73 10.17
N THR A 54 9.06 -21.28 11.30
CA THR A 54 8.15 -21.91 12.27
C THR A 54 7.19 -20.88 12.85
N ALA A 55 7.67 -19.69 13.23
CA ALA A 55 6.83 -18.61 13.75
C ALA A 55 5.75 -18.15 12.74
N VAL A 56 6.11 -18.04 11.46
CA VAL A 56 5.16 -17.74 10.37
C VAL A 56 4.07 -18.82 10.28
N HIS A 57 4.44 -20.10 10.38
CA HIS A 57 3.45 -21.17 10.38
C HIS A 57 2.54 -21.15 11.60
N MET A 58 3.10 -20.94 12.79
CA MET A 58 2.32 -20.85 14.03
C MET A 58 1.29 -19.72 13.95
N ILE A 59 1.69 -18.53 13.49
CA ILE A 59 0.73 -17.41 13.40
C ILE A 59 -0.31 -17.62 12.29
N TYR A 60 0.05 -18.23 11.15
CA TYR A 60 -0.91 -18.51 10.08
C TYR A 60 -1.92 -19.60 10.44
N ILE A 61 -1.44 -20.70 11.02
CA ILE A 61 -2.19 -21.95 11.22
C ILE A 61 -2.82 -21.98 12.62
N GLU A 62 -2.02 -21.79 13.66
CA GLU A 62 -2.46 -21.86 15.06
C GLU A 62 -3.04 -20.55 15.58
N LYS A 63 -2.92 -19.45 14.80
CA LYS A 63 -3.33 -18.10 15.22
C LYS A 63 -2.69 -17.69 16.55
N LYS A 64 -1.45 -18.13 16.76
CA LYS A 64 -0.70 -17.95 18.00
C LYS A 64 0.60 -17.19 17.74
N LEU A 65 0.84 -16.17 18.56
CA LEU A 65 2.12 -15.48 18.63
C LEU A 65 3.09 -16.25 19.53
N VAL A 66 4.36 -16.30 19.12
CA VAL A 66 5.42 -16.91 19.92
C VAL A 66 5.67 -16.05 21.16
N SER A 67 5.64 -16.67 22.34
CA SER A 67 5.87 -15.99 23.62
C SER A 67 7.29 -15.40 23.70
N GLU A 68 7.43 -14.34 24.50
CA GLU A 68 8.73 -13.74 24.83
C GLU A 68 9.55 -13.26 23.61
N THR A 69 8.85 -12.85 22.55
CA THR A 69 9.50 -12.30 21.35
C THR A 69 9.70 -10.80 21.45
N SER A 70 10.86 -10.34 20.97
CA SER A 70 11.22 -8.92 20.94
C SER A 70 10.43 -8.15 19.87
N GLU A 71 10.39 -6.82 19.99
CA GLU A 71 9.83 -5.96 18.93
C GLU A 71 10.50 -6.19 17.57
N PHE A 72 11.81 -6.40 17.55
CA PHE A 72 12.53 -6.73 16.33
C PHE A 72 12.04 -8.05 15.70
N SER A 73 11.77 -9.06 16.53
CA SER A 73 11.18 -10.32 16.08
C SER A 73 9.78 -10.13 15.48
N HIS A 74 8.96 -9.25 16.07
CA HIS A 74 7.65 -8.88 15.50
C HIS A 74 7.80 -8.20 14.14
N ILE A 75 8.75 -7.27 13.99
CA ILE A 75 9.03 -6.62 12.70
C ILE A 75 9.44 -7.66 11.65
N LEU A 76 10.34 -8.59 11.98
CA LEU A 76 10.70 -9.68 11.07
C LEU A 76 9.49 -10.54 10.67
N LEU A 77 8.61 -10.84 11.62
CA LEU A 77 7.40 -11.61 11.36
C LEU A 77 6.43 -10.88 10.43
N ILE A 78 6.20 -9.58 10.64
CA ILE A 78 5.39 -8.73 9.74
C ILE A 78 5.92 -8.80 8.31
N HIS A 79 7.24 -8.67 8.15
CA HIS A 79 7.88 -8.72 6.84
C HIS A 79 7.78 -10.10 6.18
N ALA A 80 7.91 -11.17 6.97
CA ALA A 80 7.73 -12.53 6.49
C ALA A 80 6.29 -12.80 6.02
N LEU A 81 5.27 -12.26 6.69
CA LEU A 81 3.85 -12.42 6.33
C LEU A 81 3.55 -11.80 4.95
N TYR A 82 3.92 -10.55 4.70
CA TYR A 82 3.64 -9.94 3.39
C TYR A 82 4.58 -10.49 2.30
N HIS A 83 5.80 -10.93 2.65
CA HIS A 83 6.67 -11.64 1.71
C HIS A 83 6.03 -12.95 1.26
N ARG A 84 5.44 -13.72 2.20
CA ARG A 84 4.70 -14.94 1.87
C ARG A 84 3.54 -14.66 0.92
N MET A 85 2.84 -13.55 1.09
CA MET A 85 1.79 -13.12 0.16
C MET A 85 2.30 -12.78 -1.24
N TRP A 86 3.54 -12.29 -1.39
CA TRP A 86 4.15 -12.16 -2.71
C TRP A 86 4.40 -13.50 -3.37
N GLU A 87 4.91 -14.50 -2.64
CA GLU A 87 5.13 -15.85 -3.19
C GLU A 87 3.82 -16.48 -3.65
N VAL A 88 2.76 -16.37 -2.84
CA VAL A 88 1.42 -16.83 -3.20
C VAL A 88 0.92 -16.09 -4.44
N GLY A 89 1.09 -14.78 -4.51
CA GLY A 89 0.72 -13.98 -5.68
C GLY A 89 1.48 -14.37 -6.94
N GLU A 90 2.80 -14.57 -6.85
CA GLU A 90 3.62 -15.02 -7.97
C GLU A 90 3.20 -16.41 -8.44
N ASN A 91 2.87 -17.33 -7.53
CA ASN A 91 2.32 -18.62 -7.90
C ASN A 91 1.05 -18.45 -8.73
N PHE A 92 0.09 -17.64 -8.28
CA PHE A 92 -1.14 -17.38 -9.04
C PHE A 92 -0.96 -16.49 -10.28
N ARG A 93 0.17 -15.83 -10.48
CA ARG A 93 0.46 -15.13 -11.74
C ARG A 93 1.08 -16.03 -12.79
N ARG A 94 1.67 -17.17 -12.40
CA ARG A 94 2.29 -18.10 -13.34
C ARG A 94 1.20 -18.79 -14.17
N PRO A 95 1.28 -18.71 -15.50
CA PRO A 95 0.31 -19.33 -16.40
C PRO A 95 0.03 -20.81 -16.12
N LEU A 96 1.09 -21.57 -15.83
CA LEU A 96 0.99 -23.00 -15.57
C LEU A 96 0.28 -23.34 -14.26
N SER A 97 0.12 -22.39 -13.33
CA SER A 97 -0.61 -22.63 -12.08
C SER A 97 -2.12 -22.79 -12.27
N PHE A 98 -2.65 -22.36 -13.42
CA PHE A 98 -4.05 -22.58 -13.80
C PHE A 98 -4.22 -23.72 -14.82
N TRP A 99 -3.11 -24.25 -15.33
CA TRP A 99 -3.15 -25.34 -16.29
C TRP A 99 -3.14 -26.66 -15.54
N ASN A 100 -4.13 -27.51 -15.83
CA ASN A 100 -4.16 -28.88 -15.33
C ASN A 100 -3.42 -29.79 -16.33
N PRO A 101 -2.30 -30.45 -15.93
CA PRO A 101 -1.54 -31.30 -16.84
C PRO A 101 -2.39 -32.43 -17.42
N THR A 102 -2.31 -32.62 -18.74
CA THR A 102 -2.97 -33.75 -19.43
C THR A 102 -2.00 -34.41 -20.41
N ALA A 103 -2.24 -35.69 -20.72
CA ALA A 103 -1.45 -36.42 -21.72
C ALA A 103 -1.78 -36.01 -23.18
N LYS A 104 -2.86 -35.25 -23.40
CA LYS A 104 -3.26 -34.80 -24.73
C LYS A 104 -2.46 -33.58 -25.13
N LYS A 105 -1.99 -33.54 -26.38
CA LYS A 105 -1.36 -32.34 -26.96
C LYS A 105 -2.40 -31.22 -27.05
N GLN A 106 -2.09 -30.07 -26.47
CA GLN A 106 -2.92 -28.85 -26.52
C GLN A 106 -2.11 -27.72 -27.17
N SER A 107 -2.79 -26.76 -27.81
CA SER A 107 -2.13 -25.52 -28.24
C SER A 107 -1.92 -24.59 -27.05
N LEU A 108 -0.89 -23.75 -27.10
CA LEU A 108 -0.59 -22.81 -26.01
C LEU A 108 -1.76 -21.87 -25.71
N ASP A 109 -2.37 -21.32 -26.77
CA ASP A 109 -3.50 -20.37 -26.67
C ASP A 109 -4.78 -21.00 -26.09
N SER A 110 -4.96 -22.32 -26.25
CA SER A 110 -6.07 -23.05 -25.64
C SER A 110 -5.79 -23.50 -24.20
N ALA A 111 -4.51 -23.67 -23.85
CA ALA A 111 -4.08 -24.17 -22.54
C ALA A 111 -3.93 -23.06 -21.50
N ILE A 112 -3.62 -21.83 -21.92
CA ILE A 112 -3.29 -20.72 -21.03
C ILE A 112 -4.23 -19.53 -21.31
N PRO A 113 -4.97 -19.04 -20.30
CA PRO A 113 -5.78 -17.84 -20.45
C PRO A 113 -4.96 -16.64 -20.92
N SER A 114 -5.44 -15.96 -21.95
CA SER A 114 -4.86 -14.69 -22.40
C SER A 114 -5.33 -13.56 -21.49
N GLY A 115 -4.40 -12.83 -20.87
CA GLY A 115 -4.70 -11.63 -20.09
C GLY A 115 -3.92 -11.50 -18.78
N SER A 116 -4.01 -10.32 -18.17
CA SER A 116 -3.39 -10.06 -16.86
C SER A 116 -4.24 -10.62 -15.73
N VAL A 117 -3.62 -11.34 -14.80
CA VAL A 117 -4.32 -11.97 -13.67
C VAL A 117 -4.71 -10.92 -12.63
N TRP A 118 -6.02 -10.86 -12.31
CA TRP A 118 -6.54 -10.08 -11.19
C TRP A 118 -6.56 -10.92 -9.92
N LEU A 119 -5.48 -10.84 -9.13
CA LEU A 119 -5.30 -11.68 -7.94
C LEU A 119 -6.46 -11.58 -6.92
N PRO A 120 -7.00 -10.39 -6.57
CA PRO A 120 -8.14 -10.31 -5.64
C PRO A 120 -9.39 -11.05 -6.13
N GLY A 121 -9.53 -11.27 -7.44
CA GLY A 121 -10.62 -12.07 -8.01
C GLY A 121 -10.45 -13.58 -7.83
N ILE A 122 -9.27 -14.06 -7.44
CA ILE A 122 -9.01 -15.49 -7.21
C ILE A 122 -9.42 -15.83 -5.77
N PRO A 123 -10.40 -16.72 -5.54
CA PRO A 123 -10.89 -17.03 -4.20
C PRO A 123 -9.80 -17.49 -3.23
N SER A 124 -8.90 -18.37 -3.69
CA SER A 124 -7.78 -18.87 -2.89
C SER A 124 -6.80 -17.75 -2.50
N TYR A 125 -6.46 -16.85 -3.42
CA TYR A 125 -5.60 -15.70 -3.11
C TYR A 125 -6.27 -14.77 -2.09
N SER A 126 -7.57 -14.50 -2.26
CA SER A 126 -8.32 -13.67 -1.31
C SER A 126 -8.39 -14.26 0.10
N LYS A 127 -8.53 -15.59 0.22
CA LYS A 127 -8.42 -16.30 1.52
C LYS A 127 -7.04 -16.14 2.14
N TRP A 128 -5.97 -16.29 1.35
CA TRP A 128 -4.59 -16.06 1.81
C TRP A 128 -4.38 -14.62 2.29
N ARG A 129 -4.85 -13.63 1.53
CA ARG A 129 -4.76 -12.21 1.88
C ARG A 129 -5.50 -11.89 3.17
N ASN A 130 -6.71 -12.42 3.35
CA ASN A 130 -7.47 -12.24 4.60
C ASN A 130 -6.73 -12.89 5.77
N SER A 131 -6.28 -14.14 5.63
CA SER A 131 -5.52 -14.83 6.68
C SER A 131 -4.23 -14.08 7.07
N ALA A 132 -3.56 -13.44 6.10
CA ALA A 132 -2.41 -12.59 6.37
C ALA A 132 -2.79 -11.34 7.18
N CYS A 133 -3.93 -10.71 6.87
CA CYS A 133 -4.44 -9.59 7.67
C CYS A 133 -4.78 -10.04 9.10
N ASP A 134 -5.41 -11.20 9.28
CA ASP A 134 -5.71 -11.75 10.62
C ASP A 134 -4.42 -11.97 11.44
N CYS A 135 -3.33 -12.39 10.80
CA CYS A 135 -2.03 -12.50 11.45
C CYS A 135 -1.47 -11.13 11.87
N LEU A 136 -1.66 -10.10 11.03
CA LEU A 136 -1.29 -8.74 11.38
C LEU A 136 -2.18 -8.17 12.50
N ASP A 137 -3.42 -8.63 12.64
CA ASP A 137 -4.31 -8.23 13.75
C ASP A 137 -3.81 -8.82 15.08
N ILE A 138 -3.39 -10.09 15.10
CA ILE A 138 -2.75 -10.71 16.27
C ILE A 138 -1.53 -9.91 16.73
N LEU A 139 -0.65 -9.55 15.78
CA LEU A 139 0.52 -8.74 16.06
C LEU A 139 0.16 -7.32 16.52
N HIS A 140 -0.91 -6.75 15.98
CA HIS A 140 -1.40 -5.43 16.37
C HIS A 140 -2.01 -5.42 17.77
N TRP A 141 -2.73 -6.49 18.17
CA TRP A 141 -3.18 -6.64 19.55
C TRP A 141 -2.02 -6.74 20.54
N ALA A 142 -0.95 -7.46 20.19
CA ALA A 142 0.27 -7.52 21.00
C ALA A 142 0.95 -6.13 21.11
N ALA A 143 1.03 -5.39 20.01
CA ALA A 143 1.53 -4.01 20.01
C ALA A 143 0.66 -3.09 20.88
N ASN A 144 -0.67 -3.15 20.74
CA ASN A 144 -1.61 -2.36 21.54
C ASN A 144 -1.48 -2.63 23.05
N SER A 145 -1.24 -3.88 23.45
CA SER A 145 -0.95 -4.22 24.85
C SER A 145 0.30 -3.50 25.37
N THR A 146 1.35 -3.45 24.54
CA THR A 146 2.60 -2.74 24.87
C THR A 146 2.39 -1.22 24.94
N ILE A 147 1.63 -0.67 23.99
CA ILE A 147 1.29 0.76 23.93
C ILE A 147 0.47 1.19 25.15
N ALA A 148 -0.48 0.36 25.59
CA ALA A 148 -1.26 0.60 26.80
C ALA A 148 -0.37 0.69 28.05
N GLN A 149 0.65 -0.17 28.15
CA GLN A 149 1.66 -0.10 29.22
C GLN A 149 2.56 1.13 29.10
N ALA A 150 2.82 1.60 27.88
CA ALA A 150 3.63 2.77 27.57
C ALA A 150 2.82 4.09 27.54
N ALA A 151 1.67 4.16 28.23
CA ALA A 151 0.82 5.35 28.32
C ALA A 151 0.40 5.95 26.96
N GLY A 152 0.20 5.09 25.95
CA GLY A 152 -0.22 5.51 24.60
C GLY A 152 0.91 5.83 23.63
N MET A 153 2.19 5.65 24.03
CA MET A 153 3.32 5.86 23.13
C MET A 153 3.44 4.72 22.11
N GLU A 154 3.21 5.02 20.84
CA GLU A 154 3.38 4.05 19.76
C GLU A 154 4.86 3.81 19.46
N HIS A 155 5.23 2.54 19.33
CA HIS A 155 6.58 2.12 18.99
C HIS A 155 6.66 1.73 17.48
N PRO A 156 7.88 1.60 16.89
CA PRO A 156 8.05 1.47 15.43
C PRO A 156 7.33 0.29 14.76
N THR A 157 7.02 -0.77 15.51
CA THR A 157 6.26 -1.92 14.99
C THR A 157 4.89 -1.52 14.45
N VAL A 158 4.26 -0.49 15.03
CA VAL A 158 2.94 0.01 14.60
C VAL A 158 3.01 0.54 13.15
N LEU A 159 4.06 1.28 12.81
CA LEU A 159 4.27 1.75 11.44
C LEU A 159 4.40 0.59 10.46
N HIS A 160 5.15 -0.46 10.83
CA HIS A 160 5.29 -1.66 10.01
C HIS A 160 3.96 -2.42 9.84
N LEU A 161 3.12 -2.45 10.88
CA LEU A 161 1.79 -3.05 10.83
C LEU A 161 0.86 -2.31 9.87
N HIS A 162 0.89 -0.98 9.82
CA HIS A 162 0.08 -0.23 8.87
C HIS A 162 0.66 -0.29 7.45
N ALA A 163 1.97 -0.11 7.29
CA ALA A 163 2.62 -0.18 5.98
C ALA A 163 2.48 -1.56 5.32
N SER A 164 2.54 -2.65 6.09
CA SER A 164 2.29 -4.00 5.56
C SER A 164 0.86 -4.19 5.07
N ARG A 165 -0.14 -3.61 5.76
CA ARG A 165 -1.53 -3.60 5.28
C ARG A 165 -1.67 -2.82 3.97
N LEU A 166 -0.95 -1.72 3.78
CA LEU A 166 -0.92 -1.04 2.47
C LEU A 166 -0.39 -1.96 1.37
N VAL A 167 0.71 -2.69 1.63
CA VAL A 167 1.29 -3.64 0.68
C VAL A 167 0.32 -4.79 0.33
N LEU A 168 -0.47 -5.26 1.29
CA LEU A 168 -1.41 -6.37 1.09
C LEU A 168 -2.72 -5.95 0.44
N LEU A 169 -3.20 -4.75 0.73
CA LEU A 169 -4.56 -4.31 0.39
C LEU A 169 -4.63 -3.43 -0.85
N THR A 170 -3.49 -2.98 -1.38
CA THR A 170 -3.45 -2.04 -2.52
C THR A 170 -2.67 -2.60 -3.70
N PRO A 171 -2.98 -2.19 -4.95
CA PRO A 171 -2.13 -2.41 -6.11
C PRO A 171 -0.93 -1.44 -6.09
N PHE A 172 -0.13 -1.47 -5.02
CA PHE A 172 0.93 -0.47 -4.77
C PHE A 172 1.99 -0.44 -5.86
N ARG A 173 2.24 -1.57 -6.54
CA ARG A 173 3.22 -1.65 -7.63
C ARG A 173 2.73 -0.84 -8.82
N GLU A 174 1.46 -1.00 -9.17
CA GLU A 174 0.77 -0.33 -10.26
C GLU A 174 0.61 1.16 -9.96
N ILE A 175 0.13 1.52 -8.76
CA ILE A 175 0.03 2.92 -8.29
C ILE A 175 1.38 3.64 -8.42
N ARG A 176 2.44 3.03 -7.89
CA ARG A 176 3.78 3.62 -7.93
C ARG A 176 4.34 3.69 -9.36
N SER A 177 4.11 2.66 -10.18
CA SER A 177 4.54 2.63 -11.57
C SER A 177 3.90 3.77 -12.35
N LEU A 178 2.59 3.95 -12.20
CA LEU A 178 1.85 5.04 -12.81
C LEU A 178 2.34 6.41 -12.34
N ALA A 179 2.38 6.64 -11.03
CA ALA A 179 2.84 7.91 -10.44
C ALA A 179 4.25 8.29 -10.91
N THR A 180 5.17 7.31 -10.95
CA THR A 180 6.54 7.54 -11.41
C THR A 180 6.59 7.82 -12.92
N SER A 181 5.78 7.13 -13.72
CA SER A 181 5.75 7.31 -15.17
C SER A 181 5.15 8.66 -15.57
N LEU A 182 4.14 9.13 -14.84
CA LEU A 182 3.57 10.46 -14.98
C LEU A 182 4.57 11.55 -14.56
N ALA A 183 5.17 11.42 -13.38
CA ALA A 183 6.16 12.38 -12.88
C ALA A 183 7.43 12.46 -13.74
N GLN A 184 7.73 11.41 -14.52
CA GLN A 184 8.85 11.36 -15.45
C GLN A 184 8.44 11.64 -16.91
N GLU A 185 7.19 12.06 -17.13
CA GLU A 185 6.63 12.36 -18.46
C GLU A 185 6.74 11.21 -19.47
N LYS A 186 6.89 9.97 -18.99
CA LYS A 186 6.88 8.76 -19.83
C LYS A 186 5.49 8.46 -20.37
N ILE A 187 4.48 8.90 -19.63
CA ILE A 187 3.07 8.78 -19.96
C ILE A 187 2.48 10.18 -19.86
N ARG A 188 1.75 10.62 -20.88
CA ARG A 188 1.05 11.91 -20.84
C ARG A 188 -0.12 11.81 -19.87
N TRP A 189 -0.39 12.89 -19.12
CA TRP A 189 -1.52 12.92 -18.20
C TRP A 189 -2.83 12.52 -18.88
N GLY A 190 -3.18 13.05 -20.04
CA GLY A 190 -4.43 12.68 -20.73
C GLY A 190 -4.55 11.22 -21.19
N GLU A 191 -3.47 10.44 -21.12
CA GLU A 191 -3.43 9.03 -21.56
C GLU A 191 -3.39 8.04 -20.38
N HIS A 192 -3.27 8.54 -19.14
CA HIS A 192 -3.09 7.69 -17.95
C HIS A 192 -4.20 6.65 -17.79
N GLN A 193 -5.44 7.00 -18.16
CA GLN A 193 -6.60 6.12 -18.03
C GLN A 193 -6.56 4.89 -18.96
N ARG A 194 -5.71 4.91 -20.00
CA ARG A 194 -5.53 3.79 -20.95
C ARG A 194 -4.43 2.82 -20.51
N THR A 195 -3.75 3.12 -19.41
CA THR A 195 -2.64 2.30 -18.91
C THR A 195 -3.17 1.08 -18.17
N ILE A 196 -2.41 -0.01 -18.21
CA ILE A 196 -2.76 -1.21 -17.45
C ILE A 196 -2.74 -0.91 -15.94
N GLU A 197 -1.81 -0.07 -15.48
CA GLU A 197 -1.73 0.36 -14.09
C GLU A 197 -3.03 1.04 -13.63
N TRP A 198 -3.56 1.97 -14.43
CA TRP A 198 -4.82 2.62 -14.11
C TRP A 198 -5.98 1.65 -14.04
N HIS A 199 -6.07 0.69 -14.97
CA HIS A 199 -7.11 -0.35 -14.90
C HIS A 199 -7.04 -1.19 -13.62
N TYR A 200 -5.84 -1.46 -13.09
CA TYR A 200 -5.70 -2.14 -11.80
C TYR A 200 -6.19 -1.26 -10.63
N ILE A 201 -5.90 0.04 -10.66
CA ILE A 201 -6.36 1.00 -9.64
C ILE A 201 -7.89 1.13 -9.67
N GLU A 202 -8.46 1.29 -10.87
CA GLU A 202 -9.90 1.40 -11.07
C GLU A 202 -10.63 0.14 -10.59
N ARG A 203 -10.11 -1.05 -10.94
CA ARG A 203 -10.67 -2.32 -10.46
C ARG A 203 -10.56 -2.47 -8.95
N TRP A 204 -9.47 -2.01 -8.35
CA TRP A 204 -9.30 -2.01 -6.90
C TRP A 204 -10.37 -1.14 -6.20
N VAL A 205 -10.57 0.09 -6.67
CA VAL A 205 -11.59 1.00 -6.11
C VAL A 205 -13.01 0.48 -6.33
N LYS A 206 -13.34 -0.04 -7.53
CA LYS A 206 -14.70 -0.50 -7.88
C LYS A 206 -15.03 -1.89 -7.33
N HIS A 207 -14.17 -2.87 -7.57
CA HIS A 207 -14.49 -4.28 -7.38
C HIS A 207 -13.86 -4.89 -6.12
N ASP A 208 -12.86 -4.22 -5.51
CA ASP A 208 -12.27 -4.59 -4.22
C ASP A 208 -12.50 -3.47 -3.18
N GLN A 209 -13.62 -2.76 -3.33
CA GLN A 209 -13.95 -1.50 -2.66
C GLN A 209 -13.81 -1.55 -1.12
N TYR A 210 -14.17 -2.67 -0.48
CA TYR A 210 -14.06 -2.84 0.96
C TYR A 210 -12.59 -2.84 1.41
N LYS A 211 -11.71 -3.50 0.65
CA LYS A 211 -10.27 -3.51 0.92
C LYS A 211 -9.63 -2.18 0.52
N ALA A 212 -10.15 -1.51 -0.50
CA ALA A 212 -9.71 -0.16 -0.86
C ALA A 212 -9.98 0.84 0.26
N ARG A 213 -11.20 0.84 0.82
CA ARG A 213 -11.57 1.68 1.98
C ARG A 213 -10.77 1.33 3.23
N LEU A 214 -10.56 0.04 3.52
CA LEU A 214 -9.70 -0.37 4.63
C LEU A 214 -8.24 0.09 4.45
N ALA A 215 -7.72 0.06 3.22
CA ALA A 215 -6.35 0.48 2.95
C ALA A 215 -6.15 1.99 3.17
N ILE A 216 -7.11 2.84 2.80
CA ILE A 216 -6.98 4.29 3.04
C ILE A 216 -7.06 4.67 4.52
N ILE A 217 -7.75 3.87 5.36
CA ILE A 217 -7.69 4.01 6.81
C ILE A 217 -6.25 3.80 7.29
N HIS A 218 -5.63 2.67 6.93
CA HIS A 218 -4.23 2.41 7.28
C HIS A 218 -3.24 3.41 6.68
N ALA A 219 -3.56 4.02 5.53
CA ALA A 219 -2.74 5.07 4.95
C ALA A 219 -2.80 6.34 5.81
N GLY A 220 -4.00 6.73 6.26
CA GLY A 220 -4.17 7.81 7.22
C GLY A 220 -3.48 7.53 8.55
N THR A 221 -3.63 6.32 9.11
CA THR A 221 -2.93 5.92 10.35
C THR A 221 -1.41 5.93 10.20
N THR A 222 -0.89 5.55 9.03
CA THR A 222 0.55 5.65 8.70
C THR A 222 1.03 7.10 8.79
N LEU A 223 0.27 8.05 8.24
CA LEU A 223 0.61 9.48 8.33
C LEU A 223 0.49 10.02 9.76
N TRP A 224 -0.53 9.58 10.50
CA TRP A 224 -0.70 9.93 11.91
C TRP A 224 0.50 9.49 12.75
N HIS A 225 0.92 8.23 12.60
CA HIS A 225 2.05 7.65 13.32
C HIS A 225 3.33 8.45 13.06
N VAL A 226 3.69 8.65 11.80
CA VAL A 226 4.93 9.35 11.43
C VAL A 226 4.96 10.79 11.96
N ARG A 227 3.82 11.50 11.97
CA ARG A 227 3.79 12.88 12.49
C ARG A 227 4.01 12.99 13.99
N ARG A 228 3.80 11.91 14.76
CA ARG A 228 3.82 11.93 16.23
C ARG A 228 4.97 11.15 16.84
N TYR A 229 5.30 10.03 16.23
CA TYR A 229 6.19 9.02 16.79
C TYR A 229 7.39 8.71 15.89
N SER A 230 7.61 9.54 14.84
CA SER A 230 8.79 9.38 13.98
C SER A 230 10.08 9.38 14.80
N THR A 231 10.93 8.43 14.47
CA THR A 231 12.30 8.30 14.98
C THR A 231 13.33 8.63 13.90
N ASN A 232 12.89 9.17 12.76
CA ASN A 232 13.65 9.36 11.53
C ASN A 232 14.29 8.05 11.01
N ALA A 233 13.61 6.91 11.19
CA ALA A 233 14.09 5.61 10.73
C ALA A 233 14.03 5.48 9.18
N PHE A 234 14.90 4.64 8.62
CA PHE A 234 15.09 4.50 7.17
C PHE A 234 13.84 4.06 6.40
N HIS A 235 12.90 3.40 7.07
CA HIS A 235 11.68 2.88 6.46
C HIS A 235 10.53 3.90 6.45
N GLU A 236 10.61 4.96 7.26
CA GLU A 236 9.54 5.96 7.39
C GLU A 236 9.25 6.71 6.09
N PRO A 237 10.25 7.19 5.30
CA PRO A 237 9.97 7.85 4.03
C PRO A 237 9.25 6.93 3.04
N GLY A 238 9.59 5.64 3.06
CA GLY A 238 8.93 4.63 2.22
C GLY A 238 7.47 4.41 2.60
N ALA A 239 7.19 4.34 3.92
CA ALA A 239 5.83 4.21 4.44
C ALA A 239 4.97 5.44 4.11
N VAL A 240 5.49 6.65 4.32
CA VAL A 240 4.79 7.90 3.97
C VAL A 240 4.50 7.96 2.47
N PHE A 241 5.49 7.67 1.63
CA PHE A 241 5.31 7.70 0.19
C PHE A 241 4.22 6.71 -0.29
N LEU A 242 4.21 5.49 0.25
CA LEU A 242 3.15 4.52 -0.04
C LEU A 242 1.78 5.01 0.42
N ALA A 243 1.66 5.51 1.65
CA ALA A 243 0.40 6.02 2.19
C ALA A 243 -0.17 7.17 1.35
N VAL A 244 0.66 8.14 0.99
CA VAL A 244 0.25 9.29 0.16
C VAL A 244 -0.22 8.83 -1.21
N LEU A 245 0.51 7.93 -1.85
CA LEU A 245 0.11 7.39 -3.16
C LEU A 245 -1.19 6.59 -3.08
N THR A 246 -1.41 5.83 -2.01
CA THR A 246 -2.67 5.11 -1.77
C THR A 246 -3.85 6.08 -1.64
N LEU A 247 -3.70 7.13 -0.82
CA LEU A 247 -4.74 8.16 -0.63
C LEU A 247 -5.02 8.93 -1.93
N TRP A 248 -3.97 9.33 -2.66
CA TRP A 248 -4.10 10.00 -3.95
C TRP A 248 -4.84 9.14 -4.98
N ALA A 249 -4.40 7.89 -5.16
CA ALA A 249 -4.97 6.99 -6.15
C ALA A 249 -6.45 6.70 -5.86
N TYR A 250 -6.79 6.46 -4.59
CA TYR A 250 -8.17 6.26 -4.17
C TYR A 250 -9.01 7.53 -4.39
N GLY A 251 -8.57 8.68 -3.85
CA GLY A 251 -9.32 9.93 -3.93
C GLY A 251 -9.57 10.39 -5.37
N TYR A 252 -8.54 10.30 -6.23
CA TYR A 252 -8.67 10.69 -7.64
C TYR A 252 -9.60 9.73 -8.40
N CYS A 253 -9.42 8.42 -8.25
CA CYS A 253 -10.23 7.43 -8.94
C CYS A 253 -11.69 7.42 -8.45
N ASN A 254 -11.92 7.43 -7.14
CA ASN A 254 -13.28 7.40 -6.59
C ASN A 254 -14.09 8.63 -6.99
N ARG A 255 -13.45 9.81 -7.01
CA ARG A 255 -14.08 11.02 -7.53
C ARG A 255 -14.53 10.88 -8.97
N GLN A 256 -13.64 10.39 -9.85
CA GLN A 256 -14.00 10.20 -11.26
C GLN A 256 -15.21 9.27 -11.39
N ILE A 257 -15.24 8.17 -10.62
CA ILE A 257 -16.36 7.23 -10.62
C ILE A 257 -17.67 7.92 -10.21
N MET A 258 -17.66 8.69 -9.12
CA MET A 258 -18.86 9.38 -8.63
C MET A 258 -19.35 10.47 -9.60
N GLN A 259 -18.45 11.16 -10.29
CA GLN A 259 -18.83 12.14 -11.32
C GLN A 259 -19.59 11.49 -12.49
N TYR A 260 -19.30 10.23 -12.84
CA TYR A 260 -20.06 9.49 -13.87
C TYR A 260 -21.39 8.92 -13.36
N SER A 261 -21.54 8.69 -12.06
CA SER A 261 -22.74 8.09 -11.45
C SER A 261 -23.78 9.12 -10.96
N ASN A 262 -23.37 10.35 -10.68
CA ASN A 262 -24.24 11.40 -10.13
C ASN A 262 -25.10 12.12 -11.18
N SER A 263 -25.93 11.37 -11.92
CA SER A 263 -27.12 11.95 -12.55
C SER A 263 -28.36 11.97 -11.64
N HIS A 264 -28.44 11.16 -10.57
CA HIS A 264 -29.61 11.15 -9.66
C HIS A 264 -29.31 10.61 -8.25
N SER A 265 -29.21 11.47 -7.22
CA SER A 265 -29.73 11.18 -5.86
C SER A 265 -29.65 12.40 -4.95
N GLU A 266 -30.77 12.72 -4.31
CA GLU A 266 -30.91 13.79 -3.31
C GLU A 266 -30.19 13.47 -2.00
N SER A 267 -29.81 14.56 -1.34
CA SER A 267 -28.86 14.73 -0.25
C SER A 267 -29.36 14.29 1.13
N SER A 268 -28.73 13.28 1.72
CA SER A 268 -28.47 13.28 3.15
C SER A 268 -27.03 13.76 3.38
N ASP A 269 -26.78 14.58 4.39
CA ASP A 269 -25.40 15.00 4.74
C ASP A 269 -24.52 13.74 4.95
N PRO A 270 -23.40 13.61 4.22
CA PRO A 270 -22.54 12.45 4.34
C PRO A 270 -21.94 12.40 5.74
N SER A 271 -21.95 11.21 6.35
CA SER A 271 -21.20 11.02 7.59
C SER A 271 -19.70 11.08 7.32
N LEU A 272 -18.92 11.50 8.32
CA LEU A 272 -17.50 11.81 8.16
C LEU A 272 -16.63 10.81 8.94
N ILE A 273 -15.50 10.42 8.35
CA ILE A 273 -14.39 9.76 9.07
C ILE A 273 -13.11 10.58 8.94
N HIS A 274 -12.35 10.73 10.03
CA HIS A 274 -10.99 11.27 10.00
C HIS A 274 -9.98 10.14 9.86
N LEU A 275 -9.45 9.95 8.65
CA LEU A 275 -8.56 8.83 8.32
C LEU A 275 -7.23 8.89 9.08
N ASP A 276 -6.75 10.09 9.41
CA ASP A 276 -5.49 10.32 10.11
C ASP A 276 -5.69 10.63 11.59
N ARG A 277 -6.69 9.99 12.24
CA ARG A 277 -6.89 10.03 13.69
C ARG A 277 -7.27 8.64 14.21
N PRO A 278 -7.08 8.35 15.50
CA PRO A 278 -7.69 7.18 16.13
C PRO A 278 -9.20 7.22 15.94
N CYS A 279 -9.76 6.14 15.42
CA CYS A 279 -11.20 5.93 15.24
C CYS A 279 -11.58 4.64 15.94
N ASP A 280 -12.81 4.59 16.47
CA ASP A 280 -13.38 3.34 16.98
C ASP A 280 -13.66 2.35 15.84
N ASP A 281 -13.72 1.06 16.21
CA ASP A 281 -13.88 -0.03 15.25
C ASP A 281 -15.25 0.02 14.56
N GLU A 282 -16.30 0.54 15.21
CA GLU A 282 -17.63 0.69 14.64
C GLU A 282 -17.65 1.71 13.50
N LEU A 283 -17.01 2.87 13.67
CA LEU A 283 -16.88 3.90 12.63
C LEU A 283 -16.02 3.40 11.47
N VAL A 284 -14.92 2.68 11.76
CA VAL A 284 -14.08 2.02 10.74
C VAL A 284 -14.92 1.02 9.95
N GLN A 285 -15.70 0.16 10.62
CA GLN A 285 -16.55 -0.82 9.96
C GLN A 285 -17.66 -0.17 9.14
N LEU A 286 -18.27 0.90 9.65
CA LEU A 286 -19.27 1.69 8.93
C LEU A 286 -18.67 2.27 7.65
N PHE A 287 -17.51 2.93 7.74
CA PHE A 287 -16.82 3.48 6.57
C PHE A 287 -16.40 2.40 5.58
N VAL A 288 -15.88 1.26 6.05
CA VAL A 288 -15.55 0.15 5.14
C VAL A 288 -16.80 -0.32 4.39
N ARG A 289 -17.98 -0.39 5.03
CA ARG A 289 -19.21 -0.89 4.39
C ARG A 289 -19.93 0.15 3.53
N GLN A 290 -20.00 1.39 3.99
CA GLN A 290 -20.86 2.46 3.45
C GLN A 290 -20.09 3.70 2.99
N GLY A 291 -18.76 3.66 2.96
CA GLY A 291 -17.92 4.83 2.71
C GLY A 291 -18.07 5.49 1.34
N GLN A 292 -18.84 4.91 0.41
CA GLN A 292 -19.26 5.60 -0.81
C GLN A 292 -20.16 6.82 -0.53
N ASN A 293 -20.83 6.84 0.63
CA ASN A 293 -21.72 7.91 1.09
C ASN A 293 -21.10 8.70 2.25
N MET A 294 -19.78 8.61 2.44
CA MET A 294 -19.07 9.22 3.57
C MET A 294 -17.88 10.03 3.10
N GLU A 295 -17.57 11.09 3.82
CA GLU A 295 -16.35 11.87 3.62
C GLU A 295 -15.17 11.21 4.33
N GLY A 296 -14.05 11.08 3.62
CA GLY A 296 -12.80 10.56 4.19
C GLY A 296 -11.79 11.69 4.37
N ASN A 297 -11.76 12.31 5.55
CA ASN A 297 -10.93 13.49 5.77
C ASN A 297 -9.53 13.15 6.28
N VAL A 298 -8.55 13.88 5.77
CA VAL A 298 -7.18 13.93 6.31
C VAL A 298 -6.91 15.35 6.82
N SER A 299 -6.27 15.47 7.99
CA SER A 299 -5.92 16.75 8.59
C SER A 299 -5.00 17.55 7.66
N GLY A 300 -5.38 18.80 7.36
CA GLY A 300 -4.70 19.67 6.38
C GLY A 300 -5.17 19.50 4.93
N VAL A 301 -5.96 18.45 4.63
CA VAL A 301 -6.50 18.19 3.28
C VAL A 301 -8.01 18.47 3.22
N GLY A 302 -8.77 17.94 4.19
CA GLY A 302 -10.23 17.76 4.07
C GLY A 302 -10.54 16.44 3.36
N ASP A 303 -11.69 16.36 2.70
CA ASP A 303 -12.11 15.14 1.97
C ASP A 303 -11.14 14.83 0.83
N ILE A 304 -10.55 13.64 0.87
CA ILE A 304 -9.59 13.17 -0.14
C ILE A 304 -10.24 12.96 -1.51
N CYS A 305 -11.57 12.78 -1.58
CA CYS A 305 -12.32 12.60 -2.81
C CYS A 305 -12.80 13.93 -3.42
N SER A 306 -12.61 15.06 -2.73
CA SER A 306 -13.05 16.36 -3.20
C SER A 306 -12.30 16.82 -4.48
N SER A 307 -12.92 17.73 -5.23
CA SER A 307 -12.28 19.00 -5.62
C SER A 307 -10.77 19.05 -5.78
N ASN A 308 -10.13 19.35 -4.67
CA ASN A 308 -8.69 19.57 -4.57
C ASN A 308 -8.04 18.51 -3.66
N GLY A 309 -8.80 17.51 -3.22
CA GLY A 309 -8.38 16.47 -2.29
C GLY A 309 -7.13 15.73 -2.78
N PRO A 310 -7.15 15.13 -4.00
CA PRO A 310 -5.99 14.40 -4.51
C PRO A 310 -4.72 15.26 -4.64
N GLU A 311 -4.83 16.52 -5.06
CA GLU A 311 -3.71 17.45 -5.11
C GLU A 311 -3.17 17.75 -3.69
N LYS A 312 -4.06 18.10 -2.76
CA LYS A 312 -3.71 18.44 -1.38
C LYS A 312 -3.06 17.26 -0.66
N VAL A 313 -3.51 16.03 -0.91
CA VAL A 313 -2.87 14.79 -0.39
C VAL A 313 -1.42 14.70 -0.84
N LEU A 314 -1.12 14.98 -2.12
CA LEU A 314 0.24 14.94 -2.64
C LEU A 314 1.13 16.03 -2.02
N ARG A 315 0.60 17.24 -1.83
CA ARG A 315 1.31 18.35 -1.17
C ARG A 315 1.59 18.06 0.30
N LEU A 316 0.61 17.53 1.02
CA LEU A 316 0.76 17.05 2.40
C LEU A 316 1.87 15.99 2.52
N GLY A 317 1.96 15.09 1.53
CA GLY A 317 3.03 14.12 1.44
C GLY A 317 4.41 14.77 1.30
N CYS A 318 4.52 15.82 0.48
CA CYS A 318 5.76 16.59 0.34
C CYS A 318 6.18 17.26 1.64
N GLU A 319 5.24 17.86 2.37
CA GLU A 319 5.48 18.49 3.67
C GLU A 319 5.96 17.46 4.70
N THR A 320 5.25 16.32 4.81
CA THR A 320 5.59 15.25 5.74
C THR A 320 6.99 14.68 5.45
N LEU A 321 7.30 14.42 4.17
CA LEU A 321 8.62 13.92 3.76
C LEU A 321 9.75 14.95 3.95
N SER A 322 9.44 16.24 3.92
CA SER A 322 10.43 17.29 4.16
C SER A 322 10.91 17.31 5.61
N GLY A 323 10.12 16.77 6.55
CA GLY A 323 10.53 16.53 7.93
C GLY A 323 11.43 15.29 8.11
N LEU A 324 11.42 14.36 7.14
CA LEU A 324 12.20 13.11 7.19
C LEU A 324 13.52 13.23 6.43
N THR A 325 14.41 14.11 6.90
CA THR A 325 15.63 14.50 6.18
C THR A 325 16.80 13.54 6.33
N SER A 326 16.74 12.60 7.28
CA SER A 326 17.85 11.68 7.59
C SER A 326 18.21 10.74 6.44
N TRP A 327 17.31 10.54 5.47
CA TRP A 327 17.50 9.60 4.37
C TRP A 327 17.28 10.28 3.02
N GLY A 328 18.28 10.23 2.13
CA GLY A 328 18.25 10.91 0.84
C GLY A 328 17.10 10.49 -0.09
N ILE A 329 16.48 9.33 0.16
CA ILE A 329 15.33 8.84 -0.61
C ILE A 329 14.11 9.77 -0.52
N SER A 330 13.95 10.51 0.59
CA SER A 330 12.87 11.49 0.77
C SER A 330 12.87 12.54 -0.32
N LYS A 331 14.05 13.01 -0.77
CA LYS A 331 14.18 14.00 -1.86
C LYS A 331 13.59 13.50 -3.17
N ARG A 332 13.86 12.22 -3.48
CA ARG A 332 13.32 11.58 -4.69
C ARG A 332 11.80 11.44 -4.61
N PHE A 333 11.27 11.02 -3.46
CA PHE A 333 9.82 10.92 -3.26
C PHE A 333 9.14 12.29 -3.35
N ILE A 334 9.68 13.32 -2.72
CA ILE A 334 9.18 14.70 -2.83
C ILE A 334 9.13 15.15 -4.29
N THR A 335 10.18 14.87 -5.07
CA THR A 335 10.21 15.24 -6.50
C THR A 335 9.05 14.60 -7.26
N ILE A 336 8.82 13.30 -7.07
CA ILE A 336 7.72 12.57 -7.72
C ILE A 336 6.36 13.14 -7.31
N LEU A 337 6.14 13.36 -6.00
CA LEU A 337 4.87 13.86 -5.49
C LEU A 337 4.58 15.30 -5.95
N LYS A 338 5.59 16.17 -6.00
CA LYS A 338 5.46 17.55 -6.50
C LYS A 338 5.03 17.58 -7.96
N SER A 339 5.74 16.87 -8.83
CA SER A 339 5.39 16.80 -10.26
C SER A 339 3.98 16.24 -10.46
N LEU A 340 3.59 15.24 -9.68
CA LEU A 340 2.24 14.69 -9.76
C LEU A 340 1.17 15.68 -9.28
N ALA A 341 1.45 16.47 -8.24
CA ALA A 341 0.53 17.49 -7.73
C ALA A 341 0.29 18.60 -8.78
N GLU A 342 1.34 19.03 -9.49
CA GLU A 342 1.23 20.01 -10.58
C GLU A 342 0.32 19.49 -11.70
N LEU A 343 0.50 18.23 -12.12
CA LEU A 343 -0.35 17.60 -13.13
C LEU A 343 -1.83 17.53 -12.70
N VAL A 344 -2.11 17.12 -11.47
CA VAL A 344 -3.48 17.05 -10.90
C VAL A 344 -4.12 18.44 -10.81
N SER A 345 -3.33 19.45 -10.45
CA SER A 345 -3.81 20.83 -10.34
C SER A 345 -4.25 21.38 -11.70
N HIS A 346 -3.44 21.17 -12.74
CA HIS A 346 -3.77 21.58 -14.11
C HIS A 346 -5.04 20.90 -14.64
N ASP A 347 -5.26 19.63 -14.31
CA ASP A 347 -6.47 18.89 -14.66
C ASP A 347 -7.72 19.49 -14.01
N SER A 348 -7.62 19.82 -12.72
CA SER A 348 -8.70 20.42 -11.93
C SER A 348 -9.09 21.81 -12.45
N VAL A 349 -8.10 22.63 -12.85
CA VAL A 349 -8.34 23.93 -13.50
C VAL A 349 -9.04 23.76 -14.84
N ARG A 350 -8.58 22.83 -15.69
CA ARG A 350 -9.20 22.55 -17.01
C ARG A 350 -10.65 22.07 -16.89
N ALA A 351 -10.94 21.22 -15.89
CA ALA A 351 -12.29 20.73 -15.65
C ALA A 351 -13.25 21.83 -15.16
N ASN A 352 -12.75 22.81 -14.40
CA ASN A 352 -13.55 23.94 -13.92
C ASN A 352 -13.73 25.05 -14.97
N SER A 353 -12.81 25.16 -15.93
CA SER A 353 -12.89 26.11 -17.05
C SER A 353 -13.69 25.55 -18.23
N GLY A 354 -14.89 25.00 -17.98
CA GLY A 354 -15.75 24.38 -19.01
C GLY A 354 -15.90 25.23 -20.30
N PRO A 355 -16.30 24.62 -21.43
CA PRO A 355 -16.21 25.25 -22.75
C PRO A 355 -17.17 26.44 -22.86
N ASN A 356 -16.70 27.65 -22.53
CA ASN A 356 -17.41 28.89 -22.78
C ASN A 356 -16.88 29.54 -24.06
N ALA A 357 -17.81 29.73 -24.99
CA ALA A 357 -17.86 30.78 -26.01
C ALA A 357 -16.84 30.75 -27.16
N ASN A 358 -17.03 29.80 -28.09
CA ASN A 358 -16.90 30.13 -29.53
C ASN A 358 -18.31 30.45 -30.06
N GLY A 359 -18.85 31.58 -29.63
CA GLY A 359 -20.08 32.17 -30.18
C GLY A 359 -19.74 33.51 -30.81
N MET A 360 -19.45 33.49 -32.11
CA MET A 360 -19.44 34.56 -33.13
C MET A 360 -18.59 33.99 -34.27
N ASP A 361 -19.07 33.81 -35.50
CA ASP A 361 -19.70 34.85 -36.32
C ASP A 361 -20.56 34.17 -37.40
N ILE A 362 -21.87 34.45 -37.42
CA ILE A 362 -22.70 34.20 -38.62
C ILE A 362 -22.85 35.58 -39.25
N GLY A 363 -22.03 35.82 -40.27
CA GLY A 363 -22.05 37.04 -41.06
C GLY A 363 -23.41 37.23 -41.74
N ILE A 364 -23.81 38.50 -41.75
CA ILE A 364 -24.96 39.09 -42.45
C ILE A 364 -24.88 38.82 -43.96
#